data_AF-A0A8J8FK26-F1
#
_entry.id   AF-A0A8J8FK26-F1
#
_cell.length_a   1.000
_cell.length_b   1.000
_cell.length_c   1.000
_cell.angle_alpha   90.00
_cell.angle_beta   90.00
_cell.angle_gamma   90.00
#
_symmetry.space_group_name_H-M   'P 1'
#
loop_
_entity.id
_entity.type
_entity.pdbx_description
1 polymer ?
#
loop_
_entity_poly.entity_id
_entity_poly.type
_entity_poly.pdbx_seq_one_letter_code
_entity_poly.pdbx_strand_id
1 'polypeptide(L)'
;MITNPSTSAANLFSDAQHKAAAASHTIATLPVAKDEVGSSEFRSDDLIKPILSLKEAEIETSAAVKLLNTEQKMLGSLFNETA
;
A
#
# COMPACT_ATOMS: atom_id res chain seq x y z
N MET A 1 -3.41 7.23 -18.42
CA MET A 1 -4.77 7.08 -18.99
C MET A 1 -5.44 5.95 -18.22
N ILE A 2 -6.40 6.26 -17.33
CA ILE A 2 -7.19 5.24 -16.62
C ILE A 2 -8.27 4.78 -17.59
N THR A 3 -8.14 3.56 -18.13
CA THR A 3 -9.07 3.02 -19.13
C THR A 3 -9.92 1.85 -18.61
N ASN A 4 -9.60 1.30 -17.44
CA ASN A 4 -10.36 0.25 -16.78
C ASN A 4 -10.16 0.31 -15.24
N PRO A 5 -11.23 0.40 -14.42
CA PRO A 5 -11.13 0.46 -12.95
C PRO A 5 -10.43 -0.76 -12.35
N SER A 6 -10.67 -1.97 -12.87
CA SER A 6 -9.98 -3.20 -12.46
C SER A 6 -8.48 -3.16 -12.78
N THR A 7 -8.08 -2.68 -13.96
CA THR A 7 -6.65 -2.51 -14.29
C THR A 7 -5.99 -1.46 -13.39
N SER A 8 -6.71 -0.38 -13.07
CA SER A 8 -6.21 0.67 -12.19
C SER A 8 -6.06 0.18 -10.75
N ALA A 9 -7.03 -0.61 -10.26
CA ALA A 9 -6.95 -1.27 -8.97
C ALA A 9 -5.78 -2.27 -8.92
N ALA A 10 -5.57 -3.07 -9.97
CA ALA A 10 -4.45 -4.00 -10.05
C ALA A 10 -3.09 -3.30 -9.99
N ASN A 11 -2.94 -2.17 -10.68
CA ASN A 11 -1.72 -1.36 -10.61
C ASN A 11 -1.50 -0.81 -9.19
N LEU A 12 -2.54 -0.24 -8.56
CA LEU A 12 -2.46 0.25 -7.18
C LEU A 12 -2.11 -0.87 -6.17
N PHE A 13 -2.66 -2.08 -6.34
CA PHE A 13 -2.28 -3.23 -5.51
C PHE A 13 -0.83 -3.64 -5.73
N SER A 14 -0.34 -3.60 -6.97
CA SER A 14 1.05 -3.93 -7.29
C SER A 14 2.02 -2.93 -6.63
N ASP A 15 1.73 -1.64 -6.77
CA ASP A 15 2.54 -0.56 -6.19
C ASP A 15 2.53 -0.63 -4.66
N ALA A 16 1.35 -0.82 -4.05
CA ALA A 16 1.21 -0.99 -2.61
C ALA A 16 2.00 -2.20 -2.08
N GLN A 17 1.94 -3.34 -2.76
CA GLN A 17 2.70 -4.54 -2.38
C GLN A 17 4.21 -4.29 -2.44
N HIS A 18 4.68 -3.62 -3.50
CA HIS A 18 6.09 -3.30 -3.63
C HIS A 18 6.57 -2.37 -2.51
N LYS A 19 5.82 -1.29 -2.24
CA LYS A 19 6.11 -0.36 -1.14
C LYS A 19 6.12 -1.05 0.22
N ALA A 20 5.11 -1.88 0.49
CA ALA A 20 5.01 -2.60 1.76
C ALA A 20 6.16 -3.60 1.96
N ALA A 21 6.52 -4.34 0.91
CA ALA A 21 7.65 -5.28 0.97
C ALA A 21 8.98 -4.56 1.21
N ALA A 22 9.26 -3.48 0.48
CA ALA A 22 10.49 -2.70 0.63
C ALA A 22 10.59 -2.04 2.01
N ALA A 23 9.49 -1.45 2.51
CA ALA A 23 9.45 -0.83 3.82
C ALA A 23 9.62 -1.85 4.96
N SER A 24 8.94 -3.00 4.86
CA SER A 24 9.07 -4.09 5.83
C SER A 24 10.49 -4.67 5.86
N HIS A 25 11.09 -4.85 4.68
CA HIS A 25 12.48 -5.28 4.58
C HIS A 25 13.41 -4.27 5.26
N THR A 26 13.25 -2.97 4.96
CA THR A 26 14.03 -1.90 5.58
C THR A 26 13.93 -1.96 7.10
N ILE A 27 12.71 -2.02 7.66
CA ILE A 27 12.49 -2.10 9.11
C ILE A 27 13.15 -3.34 9.71
N ALA A 28 13.02 -4.50 9.06
CA ALA A 28 13.61 -5.75 9.55
C ALA A 28 15.15 -5.75 9.50
N THR A 29 15.74 -4.98 8.58
CA THR A 29 17.21 -4.84 8.45
C THR A 29 17.80 -3.71 9.26
N LEU A 30 16.97 -2.83 9.86
CA LEU A 30 17.50 -1.80 10.75
C LEU A 30 18.17 -2.48 11.96
N PRO A 31 19.34 -2.00 12.39
CA PRO A 31 20.08 -2.56 13.52
C PRO A 31 19.41 -2.21 14.86
N VAL A 32 18.18 -2.68 15.06
CA VAL A 32 17.35 -2.43 16.25
C VAL A 32 17.63 -3.47 17.35
N ALA A 33 18.30 -4.58 17.04
CA ALA A 33 18.37 -5.75 17.92
C ALA A 33 19.76 -6.42 17.99
N LYS A 34 20.58 -5.97 18.95
CA LYS A 34 21.37 -6.78 19.91
C LYS A 34 22.35 -5.86 20.64
N ASP A 35 22.05 -5.49 21.88
CA ASP A 35 23.01 -4.91 22.84
C ASP A 35 23.82 -3.66 22.46
N GLU A 36 23.58 -3.01 21.32
CA GLU A 36 24.19 -1.71 21.01
C GLU A 36 23.35 -0.54 21.52
N VAL A 37 23.24 -0.42 22.85
CA VAL A 37 22.96 0.88 23.47
C VAL A 37 24.13 1.82 23.15
N GLY A 38 24.03 2.53 22.01
CA GLY A 38 25.02 3.53 21.61
C GLY A 38 25.69 3.34 20.25
N SER A 39 25.17 2.51 19.34
CA SER A 39 25.62 2.58 17.94
C SER A 39 25.25 3.93 17.35
N SER A 40 26.25 4.67 16.88
CA SER A 40 26.07 5.99 16.26
C SER A 40 25.32 5.94 14.92
N GLU A 41 25.02 4.75 14.40
CA GLU A 41 24.48 4.55 13.05
C GLU A 41 22.96 4.38 13.01
N PHE A 42 22.30 4.01 14.11
CA PHE A 42 20.84 3.98 14.16
C PHE A 42 20.28 5.32 14.63
N ARG A 43 19.41 5.93 13.83
CA ARG A 43 18.64 7.07 14.27
C ARG A 43 17.15 6.75 14.24
N SER A 44 16.42 7.13 15.27
CA SER A 44 14.97 6.86 15.35
C SER A 44 14.17 7.48 14.19
N ASP A 45 14.70 8.50 13.53
CA ASP A 45 14.10 9.09 12.32
C ASP A 45 14.27 8.22 11.06
N ASP A 46 15.16 7.22 11.06
CA ASP A 46 15.30 6.24 9.97
C ASP A 46 14.05 5.36 9.82
N LEU A 47 13.23 5.26 10.87
CA LEU A 47 11.93 4.58 10.84
C LEU A 47 10.83 5.39 10.16
N ILE A 48 10.97 6.72 10.06
CA ILE A 48 9.89 7.59 9.53
C ILE A 48 9.58 7.25 8.07
N LYS A 49 10.62 7.14 7.23
CA LYS A 49 10.47 6.82 5.80
C LYS A 49 9.77 5.48 5.53
N PRO A 50 10.19 4.35 6.12
CA PRO A 50 9.51 3.09 5.89
C PRO A 50 8.09 3.07 6.50
N ILE A 51 7.84 3.72 7.64
CA ILE A 51 6.48 3.85 8.20
C ILE A 51 5.57 4.65 7.25
N LEU A 52 6.04 5.77 6.70
CA LEU A 52 5.29 6.54 5.70
C LEU A 52 5.02 5.70 4.45
N SER A 53 6.00 4.94 3.98
CA SER A 53 5.84 4.05 2.82
C SER A 53 4.78 2.96 3.07
N LEU A 54 4.71 2.40 4.27
CA LEU A 54 3.64 1.48 4.67
C LEU A 54 2.27 2.19 4.67
N LYS A 55 2.20 3.44 5.12
CA LYS A 55 0.96 4.20 5.13
C LYS A 55 0.47 4.53 3.72
N GLU A 56 1.38 4.87 2.82
CA GLU A 56 1.06 5.06 1.40
C GLU A 56 0.52 3.77 0.78
N ALA A 57 1.15 2.63 1.04
CA ALA A 57 0.68 1.32 0.58
C ALA A 57 -0.74 1.00 1.07
N GLU A 58 -1.05 1.33 2.32
CA GLU A 58 -2.41 1.20 2.88
C GLU A 58 -3.42 2.07 2.14
N ILE A 59 -3.07 3.33 1.85
CA ILE A 59 -3.93 4.28 1.12
C ILE A 59 -4.18 3.79 -0.31
N GLU A 60 -3.14 3.36 -1.02
CA GLU A 60 -3.23 2.83 -2.39
C GLU A 60 -4.10 1.56 -2.44
N THR A 61 -3.92 0.66 -1.47
CA THR A 61 -4.77 -0.53 -1.31
C THR A 61 -6.23 -0.15 -1.07
N SER A 62 -6.49 0.83 -0.20
CA SER A 62 -7.85 1.32 0.06
C SER A 62 -8.49 1.94 -1.19
N ALA A 63 -7.71 2.71 -1.96
CA ALA A 63 -8.17 3.27 -3.22
C ALA A 63 -8.48 2.18 -4.26
N ALA A 64 -7.65 1.15 -4.37
CA ALA A 64 -7.89 0.00 -5.24
C ALA A 64 -9.20 -0.71 -4.90
N VAL A 65 -9.44 -0.99 -3.61
CA VAL A 65 -10.70 -1.60 -3.13
C VAL A 65 -11.91 -0.72 -3.45
N LYS A 66 -11.79 0.60 -3.28
CA LYS A 66 -12.86 1.55 -3.62
C LYS A 66 -13.18 1.56 -5.12
N LEU A 67 -12.17 1.45 -5.98
CA LEU A 67 -12.37 1.35 -7.42
C LEU A 67 -13.15 0.07 -7.78
N LEU A 68 -12.75 -1.08 -7.25
CA LEU A 68 -13.45 -2.35 -7.49
C LEU A 68 -14.89 -2.32 -6.97
N ASN A 69 -15.12 -1.78 -5.77
CA ASN A 69 -16.47 -1.64 -5.23
C ASN A 69 -17.35 -0.70 -6.07
N THR A 70 -16.77 0.37 -6.61
CA THR A 70 -17.47 1.29 -7.52
C THR A 70 -17.84 0.60 -8.83
N GLU A 71 -16.91 -0.18 -9.39
CA GLU A 71 -17.15 -0.97 -10.60
C GLU A 71 -18.25 -2.02 -10.38
N GLN A 72 -18.20 -2.75 -9.26
CA GLN A 72 -19.23 -3.72 -8.89
C GLN A 72 -20.62 -3.07 -8.75
N LYS A 73 -20.69 -1.90 -8.11
CA LYS A 73 -21.95 -1.16 -7.97
C LYS A 73 -22.50 -0.70 -9.31
N MET A 74 -21.65 -0.21 -10.21
CA MET A 74 -22.04 0.22 -11.55
C MET A 74 -22.59 -0.95 -12.37
N LEU A 75 -21.90 -2.10 -12.36
CA LEU A 75 -22.40 -3.30 -13.03
C LEU A 75 -23.73 -3.75 -12.42
N GLY A 76 -23.82 -3.80 -11.09
CA GLY A 76 -25.05 -4.15 -10.38
C GLY A 76 -26.22 -3.22 -10.71
N SER A 77 -26.00 -1.90 -10.79
CA SER A 77 -27.07 -0.95 -11.17
C SER A 77 -27.55 -1.17 -12.60
N LEU A 78 -26.66 -1.46 -13.55
CA LEU A 78 -27.04 -1.72 -14.95
C LEU A 78 -27.89 -2.99 -15.09
N PHE A 79 -27.56 -4.05 -14.34
CA PHE A 79 -28.32 -5.30 -14.36
C PHE A 79 -29.62 -5.24 -13.54
N ASN A 80 -29.72 -4.33 -12.57
CA ASN A 80 -30.93 -4.15 -11.76
C ASN A 80 -31.92 -3.14 -12.35
N GLU A 81 -31.49 -2.25 -13.24
CA GLU A 81 -32.35 -1.32 -14.00
C GLU A 81 -33.05 -2.00 -15.19
N THR A 82 -32.58 -3.19 -15.59
CA THR A 82 -33.10 -3.95 -16.75
C THR A 82 -34.03 -5.13 -16.38
N ALA A 83 -34.39 -5.27 -15.09
CA ALA A 83 -35.34 -6.27 -14.57
C ALA A 83 -36.59 -5.60 -14.00
#